data_AF-A0A6J6M9T1-F1
#
_entry.id   AF-A0A6J6M9T1-F1
#
_cell.length_a   1.000
_cell.length_b   1.000
_cell.length_c   1.000
_cell.angle_alpha   90.00
_cell.angle_beta   90.00
_cell.angle_gamma   90.00
#
_symmetry.space_group_name_H-M   'P 1'
#
loop_
_entity.id
_entity.type
_entity.pdbx_description
1 polymer ?
#
loop_
_entity_poly.entity_id
_entity_poly.type
_entity_poly.pdbx_seq_one_letter_code
_entity_poly.pdbx_strand_id
1 'polypeptide(L)'
;MINDAEFAKAWTQSRHNSKKLSKRIIAGELRTRGVDQNSIDEALDEIDGEDEYRMAFSLAMKKYATMSRLEADVQIRRIQSLLQRKGFGFDVIGRVIRELDIHSGEQR
;
A
#
# COMPACT_ATOMS: atom_id res chain seq x y z
N MET A 1 4.93 4.89 -28.32
CA MET A 1 3.67 5.58 -27.98
C MET A 1 3.96 6.51 -26.81
N ILE A 2 4.32 7.77 -27.07
CA ILE A 2 4.71 8.72 -26.00
C ILE A 2 3.55 9.02 -25.02
N ASN A 3 2.31 8.95 -25.51
CA ASN A 3 1.11 9.25 -24.71
C ASN A 3 0.93 8.26 -23.55
N ASP A 4 1.04 6.96 -23.79
CA ASP A 4 0.77 5.92 -22.79
C ASP A 4 1.78 5.97 -21.63
N ALA A 5 3.06 6.20 -21.92
CA ALA A 5 4.11 6.32 -20.92
C ALA A 5 3.93 7.57 -20.03
N GLU A 6 3.69 8.75 -20.63
CA GLU A 6 3.43 9.98 -19.88
C GLU A 6 2.15 9.87 -19.04
N PHE A 7 1.10 9.29 -19.61
CA PHE A 7 -0.15 9.01 -18.91
C PHE A 7 0.07 8.05 -17.74
N ALA A 8 0.78 6.94 -17.94
CA ALA A 8 1.06 5.95 -16.92
C ALA A 8 1.85 6.55 -15.74
N LYS A 9 2.86 7.37 -16.04
CA LYS A 9 3.66 8.08 -15.05
C LYS A 9 2.81 9.05 -14.22
N ALA A 10 2.05 9.93 -14.88
CA ALA A 10 1.19 10.89 -14.20
C ALA A 10 0.11 10.19 -13.36
N TRP A 11 -0.46 9.10 -13.87
CA TRP A 11 -1.45 8.30 -13.16
C TRP A 11 -0.84 7.66 -11.90
N THR A 12 0.30 7.00 -12.05
CA THR A 12 1.03 6.35 -10.96
C THR A 12 1.35 7.35 -9.87
N GLN A 13 1.94 8.49 -10.22
CA GLN A 13 2.29 9.54 -9.27
C GLN A 13 1.06 10.08 -8.52
N SER A 14 -0.05 10.30 -9.23
CA SER A 14 -1.31 10.76 -8.63
C SER A 14 -1.88 9.75 -7.63
N ARG A 15 -1.96 8.46 -8.01
CA ARG A 15 -2.51 7.40 -7.17
C ARG A 15 -1.62 7.09 -5.97
N HIS A 16 -0.32 6.98 -6.21
CA HIS A 16 0.66 6.72 -5.16
C HIS A 16 0.69 7.87 -4.14
N ASN A 17 0.78 9.12 -4.60
CA ASN A 17 0.91 10.25 -3.68
C ASN A 17 -0.39 10.65 -2.99
N SER A 18 -1.50 10.73 -3.74
CA SER A 18 -2.77 11.24 -3.22
C SER A 18 -3.63 10.17 -2.57
N LYS A 19 -3.67 8.97 -3.15
CA LYS A 19 -4.55 7.88 -2.69
C LYS A 19 -3.81 6.84 -1.85
N LYS A 20 -2.47 6.87 -1.84
CA LYS A 20 -1.61 5.94 -1.09
C LYS A 20 -1.91 4.48 -1.45
N LEU A 21 -1.99 4.20 -2.75
CA LEU A 21 -2.30 2.87 -3.29
C LEU A 21 -0.99 2.13 -3.63
N SER A 22 -1.01 0.82 -3.42
CA SER A 22 0.05 -0.09 -3.84
C SER A 22 0.25 -0.10 -5.36
N LYS A 23 1.44 -0.50 -5.80
CA LYS A 23 1.77 -0.74 -7.21
C LYS A 23 0.76 -1.65 -7.89
N ARG A 24 0.34 -2.71 -7.20
CA ARG A 24 -0.58 -3.73 -7.73
C ARG A 24 -1.93 -3.14 -8.15
N ILE A 25 -2.49 -2.25 -7.34
CA ILE A 25 -3.77 -1.58 -7.66
C ILE A 25 -3.56 -0.62 -8.82
N ILE A 26 -2.48 0.17 -8.79
CA ILE A 26 -2.15 1.12 -9.85
C ILE A 26 -1.98 0.39 -11.20
N ALA A 27 -1.23 -0.71 -11.23
CA ALA A 27 -1.07 -1.55 -12.41
C ALA A 27 -2.42 -2.07 -12.94
N GLY A 28 -3.32 -2.50 -12.06
CA GLY A 28 -4.66 -2.95 -12.43
C GLY A 28 -5.51 -1.82 -13.04
N GLU A 29 -5.45 -0.62 -12.46
CA GLU A 29 -6.13 0.56 -13.00
C GLU A 29 -5.62 0.94 -14.39
N LEU A 30 -4.29 0.93 -14.60
CA LEU A 30 -3.67 1.22 -15.89
C LEU A 30 -4.04 0.16 -16.95
N ARG A 31 -3.99 -1.13 -16.60
CA ARG A 31 -4.45 -2.22 -17.48
C ARG A 31 -5.92 -2.06 -17.89
N THR A 32 -6.77 -1.69 -16.93
CA THR A 32 -8.21 -1.47 -17.21
C THR A 32 -8.43 -0.29 -18.17
N ARG A 33 -7.48 0.65 -18.21
CA ARG A 33 -7.50 1.82 -19.10
C ARG A 33 -6.86 1.57 -20.46
N GLY A 34 -6.35 0.36 -20.71
CA GLY A 34 -5.76 -0.02 -21.99
C GLY A 34 -4.31 0.42 -22.18
N VAL A 35 -3.61 0.83 -21.12
CA VAL A 35 -2.18 1.17 -21.18
C VAL A 35 -1.38 -0.10 -21.42
N ASP A 36 -0.41 -0.04 -22.34
CA ASP A 36 0.44 -1.18 -22.67
C ASP A 36 1.36 -1.59 -21.51
N GLN A 37 1.72 -2.87 -21.47
CA GLN A 37 2.46 -3.45 -20.35
C GLN A 37 3.84 -2.80 -20.16
N ASN A 38 4.53 -2.40 -21.24
CA ASN A 38 5.86 -1.78 -21.11
C ASN A 38 5.76 -0.40 -20.46
N SER A 39 4.77 0.42 -20.85
CA SER A 39 4.52 1.72 -20.21
C SER A 39 4.10 1.58 -18.74
N ILE A 40 3.37 0.50 -18.38
CA ILE A 40 3.03 0.20 -16.99
C ILE A 40 4.28 -0.16 -16.19
N ASP A 41 5.12 -1.04 -16.72
CA ASP A 41 6.33 -1.49 -16.04
C ASP A 41 7.30 -0.32 -15.83
N GLU A 42 7.52 0.50 -16.85
CA GLU A 42 8.34 1.72 -16.75
C GLU A 42 7.81 2.70 -15.70
N ALA A 43 6.50 2.94 -15.68
CA ALA A 43 5.90 3.86 -14.70
C ALA A 43 5.98 3.35 -13.25
N LEU A 44 6.02 2.04 -13.04
CA LEU A 44 6.06 1.42 -11.71
C LEU A 44 7.48 1.12 -11.22
N ASP A 45 8.48 1.18 -12.09
CA ASP A 45 9.89 0.94 -11.76
C ASP A 45 10.43 1.98 -10.76
N GLU A 46 9.90 3.21 -10.79
CA GLU A 46 10.27 4.30 -9.87
C GLU A 46 9.83 4.08 -8.41
N ILE A 47 8.90 3.16 -8.16
CA ILE A 47 8.49 2.80 -6.81
C ILE A 47 9.28 1.53 -6.48
N ASP A 48 9.97 1.42 -5.34
CA ASP A 48 10.60 0.14 -4.96
C ASP A 48 9.79 -0.60 -3.87
N GLY A 49 10.22 -1.81 -3.50
CA GLY A 49 9.55 -2.56 -2.43
C GLY A 49 9.64 -1.88 -1.07
N GLU A 50 10.68 -1.09 -0.83
CA GLU A 50 10.85 -0.36 0.43
C GLU A 50 9.94 0.89 0.47
N ASP A 51 9.66 1.53 -0.66
CA ASP A 51 8.64 2.58 -0.78
C ASP A 51 7.24 2.07 -0.45
N GLU A 52 6.87 0.89 -0.97
CA GLU A 52 5.59 0.27 -0.62
C GLU A 52 5.50 -0.01 0.88
N TYR A 53 6.59 -0.51 1.48
CA TYR A 53 6.67 -0.71 2.92
C TYR A 53 6.54 0.61 3.70
N ARG A 54 7.33 1.64 3.38
CA ARG A 54 7.30 2.95 4.05
C ARG A 54 5.91 3.57 3.98
N MET A 55 5.23 3.45 2.85
CA MET A 55 3.86 3.95 2.69
C MET A 55 2.86 3.17 3.55
N ALA A 56 2.92 1.84 3.51
CA ALA A 56 2.08 0.99 4.33
C ALA A 56 2.28 1.26 5.83
N PHE A 57 3.53 1.38 6.27
CA PHE A 57 3.88 1.70 7.65
C PHE A 57 3.35 3.07 8.07
N SER A 58 3.51 4.11 7.24
CA SER A 58 2.98 5.45 7.52
C SER A 58 1.45 5.46 7.67
N LEU A 59 0.74 4.74 6.80
CA LEU A 59 -0.72 4.58 6.90
C LEU A 59 -1.13 3.85 8.18
N ALA A 60 -0.41 2.78 8.51
CA ALA A 60 -0.67 1.95 9.68
C ALA A 60 -0.40 2.71 10.98
N MET A 61 0.72 3.43 11.10
CA MET A 61 1.03 4.31 12.23
C MET A 61 -0.08 5.34 12.47
N LYS A 62 -0.53 6.04 11.42
CA LYS A 62 -1.64 6.99 11.52
C LYS A 62 -2.92 6.33 12.01
N LYS A 63 -3.21 5.11 11.52
CA LYS A 63 -4.41 4.37 11.93
C LYS A 63 -4.31 3.86 13.36
N TYR A 64 -3.15 3.37 13.76
CA TYR A 64 -2.85 2.87 15.11
C TYR A 64 -3.06 3.97 16.15
N ALA A 65 -2.57 5.18 15.88
CA ALA A 65 -2.74 6.34 16.75
C ALA A 65 -4.22 6.68 17.06
N THR A 66 -5.17 6.27 16.21
CA THR A 66 -6.62 6.49 16.47
C THR A 66 -7.27 5.39 17.30
N MET A 67 -6.52 4.41 17.79
CA MET A 67 -7.08 3.15 18.34
C MET A 67 -6.45 2.71 19.66
N SER A 68 -5.80 3.62 20.39
CA SER A 68 -5.08 3.32 21.65
C SER A 68 -5.90 2.64 22.75
N ARG A 69 -7.24 2.72 22.69
CA ARG A 69 -8.17 2.10 23.66
C ARG A 69 -8.76 0.76 23.22
N LEU A 70 -8.42 0.28 22.03
CA LEU A 70 -8.94 -0.98 21.51
C LEU A 70 -8.02 -2.13 21.88
N GLU A 71 -8.57 -3.33 21.96
CA GLU A 71 -7.77 -4.55 22.09
C GLU A 71 -6.86 -4.76 20.88
N ALA A 72 -5.69 -5.36 21.11
CA ALA A 72 -4.65 -5.54 20.11
C ALA A 72 -5.15 -6.32 18.88
N ASP A 73 -5.98 -7.35 19.06
CA ASP A 73 -6.57 -8.12 17.95
C ASP A 73 -7.46 -7.24 17.05
N VAL A 74 -8.23 -6.32 17.66
CA VAL A 74 -9.06 -5.35 16.94
C VAL A 74 -8.19 -4.34 16.19
N GLN A 75 -7.10 -3.88 16.79
CA GLN A 75 -6.16 -2.96 16.14
C GLN A 75 -5.50 -3.62 14.92
N ILE A 76 -4.97 -4.84 15.07
CA ILE A 76 -4.34 -5.63 13.99
C ILE A 76 -5.33 -5.81 12.84
N ARG A 77 -6.54 -6.32 13.13
CA ARG A 77 -7.57 -6.60 12.11
C ARG A 77 -7.94 -5.34 11.32
N ARG A 78 -8.04 -4.19 11.99
CA ARG A 78 -8.37 -2.90 11.36
C ARG A 78 -7.24 -2.35 10.50
N ILE A 79 -5.98 -2.52 10.93
CA ILE A 79 -4.81 -2.13 10.13
C ILE A 79 -4.66 -3.05 8.91
N GLN A 80 -4.76 -4.36 9.08
CA GLN A 80 -4.75 -5.32 7.97
C GLN A 80 -5.83 -4.98 6.95
N SER A 81 -7.07 -4.76 7.41
CA SER A 81 -8.20 -4.39 6.54
C SER A 81 -7.94 -3.07 5.78
N LEU A 82 -7.33 -2.07 6.43
CA LEU A 82 -6.96 -0.81 5.78
C LEU A 82 -5.94 -1.06 4.65
N LEU A 83 -4.85 -1.77 4.96
CA LEU A 83 -3.77 -2.00 4.01
C LEU A 83 -4.17 -2.91 2.85
N GLN A 84 -4.99 -3.94 3.09
CA GLN A 84 -5.55 -4.78 2.04
C GLN A 84 -6.41 -3.98 1.04
N ARG A 85 -7.24 -3.04 1.51
CA ARG A 85 -8.01 -2.15 0.64
C ARG A 85 -7.14 -1.17 -0.15
N LYS A 86 -5.94 -0.86 0.35
CA LYS A 86 -4.91 -0.10 -0.39
C LYS A 86 -4.07 -0.98 -1.33
N GLY A 87 -4.24 -2.29 -1.21
CA GLY A 87 -3.71 -3.31 -2.10
C GLY A 87 -2.35 -3.88 -1.71
N PHE A 88 -1.81 -3.51 -0.55
CA PHE A 88 -0.54 -4.04 -0.05
C PHE A 88 -0.61 -5.56 0.16
N GLY A 89 0.49 -6.24 -0.14
CA GLY A 89 0.64 -7.69 0.01
C GLY A 89 0.72 -8.14 1.48
N PHE A 90 0.47 -9.42 1.72
CA PHE A 90 0.50 -10.00 3.06
C PHE A 90 1.87 -9.94 3.72
N ASP A 91 2.94 -10.00 2.92
CA ASP A 91 4.33 -9.85 3.34
C ASP A 91 4.60 -8.45 3.91
N VAL A 92 4.23 -7.39 3.19
CA VAL A 92 4.35 -5.99 3.64
C VAL A 92 3.47 -5.76 4.86
N ILE A 93 2.23 -6.23 4.84
CA ILE A 93 1.29 -6.09 5.96
C ILE A 93 1.85 -6.78 7.21
N GLY A 94 2.36 -8.00 7.07
CA GLY A 94 2.95 -8.75 8.18
C GLY A 94 4.19 -8.06 8.76
N ARG A 95 5.06 -7.51 7.91
CA ARG A 95 6.21 -6.70 8.35
C ARG A 95 5.75 -5.47 9.14
N VAL A 96 4.77 -4.73 8.62
CA VAL A 96 4.22 -3.53 9.30
C VAL A 96 3.62 -3.87 10.67
N ILE A 97 2.83 -4.93 10.79
CA ILE A 97 2.23 -5.31 12.08
C ILE A 97 3.30 -5.68 13.11
N ARG A 98 4.35 -6.41 12.71
CA ARG A 98 5.48 -6.72 13.60
C ARG A 98 6.22 -5.45 14.03
N GLU A 99 6.48 -4.53 13.10
CA GLU A 99 7.23 -3.30 13.39
C GLU A 99 6.46 -2.32 14.28
N LEU A 100 5.13 -2.34 14.22
CA LEU A 100 4.28 -1.58 15.13
C LEU A 100 4.24 -2.14 16.55
N ASP A 101 4.86 -3.30 16.78
CA ASP A 101 4.98 -3.94 18.08
C ASP A 101 3.62 -4.19 18.75
N ILE A 102 2.59 -4.45 17.92
CA ILE A 102 1.23 -4.70 18.39
C ILE A 102 1.17 -6.15 18.85
N HIS A 103 1.37 -6.34 20.14
CA HIS A 103 1.27 -7.65 20.77
C HIS A 103 -0.21 -7.97 21.03
N SER A 104 -0.76 -8.93 20.30
CA SER A 104 -1.96 -9.63 20.74
C SER A 104 -1.65 -10.23 22.10
N GLY A 105 -2.48 -9.96 23.11
CA GLY A 105 -2.30 -10.49 24.46
C GLY A 105 -2.39 -12.01 24.50
N GLU A 106 -1.30 -12.68 24.14
CA GLU A 106 -1.01 -14.08 24.41
C GLU A 106 0.35 -14.14 25.12
N GLN A 107 0.35 -13.63 26.35
CA GLN A 107 1.17 -14.18 27.42
C GLN A 107 0.20 -14.61 28.53
N ARG A 108 -0.31 -15.83 28.39
CA ARG A 108 -0.78 -16.65 29.51
C ARG A 108 -0.25 -18.06 29.32
#